data_AF-A0A520HMU9-F1
#
_entry.id   AF-A0A520HMU9-F1
#
_cell.length_a   1.000
_cell.length_b   1.000
_cell.length_c   1.000
_cell.angle_alpha   90.00
_cell.angle_beta   90.00
_cell.angle_gamma   90.00
#
_symmetry.space_group_name_H-M   'P 1'
#
loop_
_entity.id
_entity.type
_entity.pdbx_description
1 polymer ?
#
loop_
_entity_poly.entity_id
_entity_poly.type
_entity_poly.pdbx_seq_one_letter_code
_entity_poly.pdbx_strand_id
1 'polypeptide(L)'
;MTSSPSREAPAVPFEPLDPQIVLGAYAVGVFPMADSRDADEIYWVEPQDRAVLPLDGFHLSQSLRKTIVRERFRVTVDQRFGAMMRLCAESVSNRPDTWINPQIEDVFNRLHALG
;
A
#
# COMPACT_ATOMS: atom_id res chain seq x y z
N MET A 1 25.84 34.66 -18.44
CA MET A 1 25.69 33.28 -18.93
C MET A 1 26.80 32.45 -18.29
N THR A 2 26.55 31.89 -17.12
CA THR A 2 27.38 30.84 -16.53
C THR A 2 26.41 29.85 -15.89
N SER A 3 26.10 28.81 -16.64
CA SER A 3 25.28 27.68 -16.21
C SER A 3 26.07 26.92 -15.15
N SER A 4 25.62 26.95 -13.89
CA SER A 4 26.12 26.03 -12.87
C SER A 4 25.68 24.60 -13.20
N PRO A 5 26.55 23.60 -13.03
CA PRO A 5 26.21 22.21 -13.32
C PRO A 5 25.21 21.69 -12.27
N SER A 6 24.12 21.09 -12.74
CA SER A 6 23.18 20.33 -11.92
C SER A 6 23.95 19.21 -11.23
N ARG A 7 24.04 19.29 -9.90
CA ARG A 7 24.70 18.29 -9.06
C ARG A 7 23.76 17.10 -8.93
N GLU A 8 24.01 16.05 -9.70
CA GLU A 8 23.30 14.78 -9.55
C GLU A 8 23.59 14.23 -8.15
N ALA A 9 22.54 14.12 -7.33
CA ALA A 9 22.66 13.56 -6.00
C ALA A 9 23.01 12.06 -6.12
N PRO A 10 23.95 11.54 -5.31
CA PRO A 10 24.26 10.12 -5.35
C PRO A 10 23.00 9.32 -5.00
N ALA A 11 22.67 8.30 -5.79
CA ALA A 11 21.61 7.35 -5.47
C ALA A 11 21.94 6.70 -4.12
N VAL A 12 21.22 7.11 -3.07
CA VAL A 12 21.35 6.53 -1.75
C VAL A 12 20.79 5.11 -1.85
N PRO A 13 21.52 4.07 -1.40
CA PRO A 13 21.01 2.71 -1.51
C PRO A 13 19.71 2.58 -0.71
N PHE A 14 18.68 2.05 -1.38
CA PHE A 14 17.43 1.60 -0.81
C PHE A 14 17.71 0.68 0.38
N GLU A 15 17.31 1.10 1.59
CA GLU A 15 17.33 0.22 2.76
C GLU A 15 15.96 -0.48 2.85
N PRO A 16 15.90 -1.82 2.75
CA PRO A 16 14.64 -2.55 2.82
C PRO A 16 13.99 -2.38 4.19
N LEU A 17 12.69 -2.04 4.22
CA LEU A 17 11.94 -1.98 5.47
C LEU A 17 11.84 -3.38 6.09
N ASP A 18 12.20 -3.51 7.37
CA ASP A 18 12.17 -4.78 8.08
C ASP A 18 10.72 -5.20 8.42
N PRO A 19 10.26 -6.39 7.98
CA PRO A 19 8.95 -6.94 8.35
C PRO A 19 8.67 -6.93 9.87
N GLN A 20 9.67 -7.15 10.72
CA GLN A 20 9.48 -7.17 12.18
C GLN A 20 9.15 -5.78 12.73
N ILE A 21 9.75 -4.72 12.17
CA ILE A 21 9.42 -3.34 12.52
C ILE A 21 7.98 -3.04 12.14
N VAL A 22 7.54 -3.48 10.96
CA VAL A 22 6.15 -3.30 10.51
C VAL A 22 5.18 -4.02 11.43
N LEU A 23 5.42 -5.30 11.76
CA LEU A 23 4.55 -6.04 12.69
C LEU A 23 4.47 -5.36 14.06
N GLY A 24 5.61 -4.89 14.59
CA GLY A 24 5.68 -4.15 15.85
C GLY A 24 4.85 -2.86 15.79
N ALA A 25 4.95 -2.10 14.70
CA ALA A 25 4.15 -0.90 14.48
C ALA A 25 2.65 -1.21 14.44
N TYR A 26 2.24 -2.24 13.67
CA TYR A 26 0.84 -2.65 13.59
C TYR A 26 0.27 -3.07 14.95
N ALA A 27 1.07 -3.73 15.79
CA ALA A 27 0.66 -4.15 17.13
C ALA A 27 0.35 -2.97 18.07
N VAL A 28 0.93 -1.79 17.80
CA VAL A 28 0.66 -0.55 18.57
C VAL A 28 -0.22 0.45 17.81
N GLY A 29 -0.82 0.04 16.70
CA GLY A 29 -1.70 0.92 15.93
C GLY A 29 -0.95 1.98 15.12
N VAL A 30 0.20 1.64 14.56
CA VAL A 30 1.00 2.49 13.67
C VAL A 30 1.22 1.78 12.34
N PHE A 31 1.20 2.51 11.22
CA PHE A 31 1.39 1.93 9.88
C PHE A 31 2.27 2.82 8.98
N PRO A 32 3.05 2.21 8.05
CA PRO A 32 3.94 2.95 7.16
C PRO A 32 3.17 3.54 5.98
N MET A 33 3.52 4.75 5.58
CA MET A 33 3.07 5.42 4.35
C MET A 33 4.23 6.14 3.68
N ALA A 34 4.08 6.47 2.40
CA ALA A 34 4.98 7.34 1.65
C ALA A 34 4.16 8.44 0.95
N ASP A 35 4.82 9.54 0.56
CA ASP A 35 4.12 10.67 -0.06
C ASP A 35 3.68 10.38 -1.50
N SER A 36 4.41 9.52 -2.22
CA SER A 36 4.13 9.15 -3.61
C SER A 36 4.73 7.79 -3.96
N ARG A 37 4.44 7.30 -5.17
CA ARG A 37 4.99 6.04 -5.68
C ARG A 37 6.52 6.08 -5.77
N ASP A 38 7.07 7.23 -6.14
CA ASP A 38 8.50 7.42 -6.38
C ASP A 38 9.22 8.03 -5.17
N ALA A 39 8.55 8.13 -4.02
CA ALA A 39 9.16 8.63 -2.79
C ALA A 39 10.21 7.65 -2.26
N ASP A 40 11.38 8.21 -1.90
CA ASP A 40 12.51 7.46 -1.33
C ASP A 40 12.39 7.24 0.19
N GLU A 41 11.39 7.86 0.83
CA GLU A 41 11.21 7.83 2.29
C GLU A 41 9.83 7.30 2.69
N ILE A 42 9.80 6.61 3.84
CA ILE A 42 8.59 6.17 4.54
C ILE A 42 8.45 7.00 5.81
N TYR A 43 7.22 7.38 6.13
CA TYR A 43 6.83 7.90 7.43
C TYR A 43 5.80 7.00 8.12
N TRP A 44 5.73 7.11 9.45
CA TRP A 44 4.85 6.32 10.29
C TRP A 44 3.63 7.13 10.71
N VAL A 45 2.44 6.56 10.55
CA VAL A 45 1.17 7.23 10.84
C VAL A 45 0.50 6.60 12.05
N GLU A 46 0.21 7.45 13.04
CA GLU A 46 -0.63 7.15 14.20
C GLU A 46 -1.83 8.13 14.21
N PRO A 47 -2.98 7.74 13.65
CA PRO A 47 -4.13 8.63 13.60
C PRO A 47 -4.78 8.74 14.98
N GLN A 48 -5.07 9.98 15.40
CA GLN A 48 -5.84 10.25 16.63
C GLN A 48 -7.24 9.63 16.56
N ASP A 49 -7.92 9.79 15.42
CA ASP A 49 -9.19 9.14 15.11
C ASP A 49 -8.97 8.04 14.07
N ARG A 50 -9.19 6.79 14.48
CA ARG A 50 -8.97 5.62 13.62
C ARG A 50 -10.28 5.19 12.95
N ALA A 51 -10.29 5.23 11.62
CA ALA A 51 -11.37 4.62 10.85
C ALA A 51 -11.37 3.09 11.04
N VAL A 52 -12.52 2.54 11.42
CA VAL A 52 -12.77 1.09 11.51
C VAL A 52 -14.01 0.73 10.72
N LEU A 53 -14.04 -0.47 10.14
CA LEU A 53 -15.21 -1.02 9.45
C LEU A 53 -15.69 -2.26 10.21
N PRO A 54 -16.66 -2.12 11.13
CA PRO A 54 -17.30 -3.26 11.76
C PRO A 54 -17.94 -4.16 10.69
N LEU A 55 -17.67 -5.46 10.75
CA LEU A 55 -18.27 -6.42 9.83
C LEU A 55 -19.74 -6.67 10.19
N ASP A 56 -20.05 -6.65 11.49
CA ASP A 56 -21.42 -6.63 11.98
C ASP A 56 -22.08 -5.30 11.62
N GLY A 57 -23.16 -5.36 10.84
CA GLY A 57 -23.84 -4.16 10.35
C GLY A 57 -23.28 -3.57 9.06
N PHE A 58 -22.40 -4.29 8.33
CA PHE A 58 -21.96 -3.87 7.00
C PHE A 58 -23.16 -3.56 6.08
N HIS A 59 -23.19 -2.35 5.53
CA HIS A 59 -24.24 -1.93 4.61
C HIS A 59 -24.03 -2.52 3.21
N LEU A 60 -24.63 -3.67 2.95
CA LEU A 60 -24.68 -4.26 1.61
C LEU A 60 -25.77 -3.58 0.76
N SER A 61 -25.36 -2.67 -0.13
CA SER A 61 -26.29 -2.00 -1.04
C SER A 61 -27.04 -3.01 -1.93
N GLN A 62 -28.27 -2.67 -2.32
CA GLN A 62 -29.11 -3.55 -3.14
C GLN A 62 -28.48 -3.85 -4.51
N SER A 63 -27.78 -2.88 -5.10
CA SER A 63 -27.08 -3.05 -6.39
C SER A 63 -25.86 -3.97 -6.26
N LEU A 64 -25.10 -3.87 -5.16
CA LEU A 64 -23.98 -4.77 -4.90
C LEU A 64 -24.48 -6.20 -4.66
N ARG A 65 -25.55 -6.38 -3.86
CA ARG A 65 -26.19 -7.69 -3.68
C ARG A 65 -26.58 -8.32 -5.01
N LYS A 66 -27.25 -7.57 -5.89
CA LYS A 66 -27.63 -8.03 -7.24
C LYS A 66 -26.41 -8.41 -8.08
N THR A 67 -25.27 -7.73 -7.91
CA THR A 67 -24.03 -8.03 -8.64
C THR A 67 -23.40 -9.34 -8.17
N ILE A 68 -23.36 -9.56 -6.85
CA ILE A 68 -22.78 -10.76 -6.23
C ILE A 68 -23.56 -12.02 -6.64
N VAL A 69 -24.90 -12.00 -6.51
CA VAL A 69 -25.75 -13.18 -6.81
C VAL A 69 -25.78 -13.57 -8.29
N ARG A 70 -25.25 -12.73 -9.18
CA ARG A 70 -25.08 -13.07 -10.60
C ARG A 70 -23.83 -13.93 -10.87
N GLU A 71 -23.01 -14.16 -9.84
CA GLU A 71 -21.83 -15.04 -9.89
C GLU A 71 -20.86 -14.74 -11.05
N ARG A 72 -20.77 -13.46 -11.45
CA ARG A 72 -19.92 -13.01 -12.57
C ARG A 72 -18.44 -12.96 -12.22
N PHE A 73 -18.10 -13.04 -10.93
CA PHE A 73 -16.75 -12.92 -10.41
C PHE A 73 -16.43 -14.12 -9.54
N ARG A 74 -15.20 -14.62 -9.67
CA ARG A 74 -14.61 -15.59 -8.75
C ARG A 74 -13.77 -14.85 -7.73
N VAL A 75 -14.11 -14.97 -6.45
CA VAL A 75 -13.32 -14.41 -5.36
C VAL A 75 -12.33 -15.47 -4.88
N THR A 76 -11.08 -15.06 -4.68
CA THR A 76 -10.00 -15.91 -4.19
C THR A 76 -9.19 -15.16 -3.15
N VAL A 77 -8.52 -15.90 -2.26
CA VAL A 77 -7.66 -15.35 -1.22
C VAL A 77 -6.23 -15.86 -1.45
N ASP A 78 -5.24 -14.99 -1.28
CA ASP A 78 -3.80 -15.30 -1.31
C ASP A 78 -3.25 -15.99 -2.57
N GLN A 79 -3.97 -15.94 -3.70
CA GLN A 79 -3.53 -16.60 -4.93
C GLN A 79 -2.45 -15.83 -5.71
N ARG A 80 -2.43 -14.50 -5.56
CA ARG A 80 -1.67 -13.57 -6.41
C ARG A 80 -1.28 -12.28 -5.65
N PHE A 81 -0.84 -12.39 -4.40
CA PHE A 81 -0.59 -11.25 -3.51
C PHE A 81 0.30 -10.16 -4.16
N GLY A 82 1.49 -10.52 -4.65
CA GLY A 82 2.39 -9.55 -5.26
C GLY A 82 1.84 -8.91 -6.54
N ALA A 83 1.00 -9.62 -7.30
CA ALA A 83 0.32 -8.99 -8.44
C ALA A 83 -0.76 -8.01 -7.97
N MET A 84 -1.48 -8.30 -6.89
CA MET A 84 -2.45 -7.38 -6.29
C MET A 84 -1.76 -6.13 -5.73
N MET A 85 -0.62 -6.28 -5.05
CA MET A 85 0.18 -5.16 -4.54
C MET A 85 0.60 -4.22 -5.68
N ARG A 86 1.11 -4.76 -6.79
CA ARG A 86 1.43 -3.97 -7.99
C ARG A 86 0.22 -3.21 -8.52
N LEU A 87 -0.94 -3.87 -8.68
CA LEU A 87 -2.17 -3.23 -9.14
C LEU A 87 -2.65 -2.10 -8.19
N CYS A 88 -2.51 -2.30 -6.88
CA CYS A 88 -2.79 -1.25 -5.90
C CYS A 88 -1.83 -0.07 -6.03
N ALA A 89 -0.58 -0.33 -6.42
CA ALA A 89 0.44 0.68 -6.59
C ALA A 89 0.45 1.37 -7.97
N GLU A 90 -0.36 0.89 -8.92
CA GLU A 90 -0.39 1.45 -10.27
C GLU A 90 -1.02 2.86 -10.29
N SER A 91 -0.41 3.72 -11.10
CA SER A 91 -0.98 5.00 -11.52
C SER A 91 -2.06 4.75 -12.58
N VAL A 92 -3.25 5.31 -12.37
CA VAL A 92 -4.37 5.25 -13.31
C VAL A 92 -4.94 6.64 -13.54
N SER A 93 -5.69 6.85 -14.62
CA SER A 93 -6.12 8.20 -15.05
C SER A 93 -6.87 9.01 -13.99
N ASN A 94 -7.62 8.36 -13.11
CA ASN A 94 -8.36 8.99 -11.99
C ASN A 94 -7.62 8.94 -10.64
N ARG A 95 -6.45 8.32 -10.59
CA ARG A 95 -5.56 8.21 -9.43
C ARG A 95 -4.12 8.16 -9.94
N PRO A 96 -3.54 9.31 -10.32
CA PRO A 96 -2.23 9.34 -10.97
C PRO A 96 -1.08 9.00 -10.01
N ASP A 97 -1.33 8.96 -8.70
CA ASP A 97 -0.31 8.70 -7.69
C ASP A 97 -0.85 7.80 -6.57
N THR A 98 0.04 7.20 -5.79
CA THR A 98 -0.25 6.28 -4.70
C THR A 98 0.81 6.41 -3.61
N TRP A 99 0.48 6.05 -2.37
CA TRP A 99 1.44 6.02 -1.27
C TRP A 99 2.27 4.72 -1.23
N ILE A 100 1.97 3.75 -2.10
CA ILE A 100 2.66 2.45 -2.11
C ILE A 100 3.95 2.58 -2.93
N ASN A 101 5.02 3.03 -2.29
CA ASN A 101 6.36 3.05 -2.88
C ASN A 101 7.01 1.63 -2.93
N PRO A 102 8.18 1.45 -3.56
CA PRO A 102 8.83 0.15 -3.64
C PRO A 102 9.19 -0.48 -2.29
N GLN A 103 9.50 0.31 -1.25
CA GLN A 103 9.81 -0.21 0.09
C GLN A 103 8.58 -0.84 0.75
N ILE A 104 7.43 -0.16 0.65
CA ILE A 104 6.14 -0.65 1.16
C ILE A 104 5.71 -1.88 0.34
N GLU A 105 5.85 -1.85 -0.98
CA GLU A 105 5.54 -3.01 -1.80
C GLU A 105 6.38 -4.25 -1.42
N ASP A 106 7.70 -4.09 -1.24
CA ASP A 106 8.61 -5.18 -0.87
C ASP A 106 8.27 -5.77 0.51
N VAL A 107 8.12 -4.93 1.53
CA VAL A 107 7.91 -5.41 2.90
C VAL A 107 6.60 -6.17 3.07
N PHE A 108 5.53 -5.75 2.38
CA PHE A 108 4.26 -6.49 2.41
C PHE A 108 4.33 -7.80 1.62
N ASN A 109 5.10 -7.87 0.54
CA ASN A 109 5.37 -9.14 -0.14
C ASN A 109 6.16 -10.10 0.78
N ARG A 110 7.15 -9.59 1.52
CA ARG A 110 7.92 -10.37 2.48
C ARG A 110 7.06 -10.82 3.65
N LEU A 111 6.20 -9.97 4.20
CA LEU A 111 5.23 -10.33 5.23
C LEU A 111 4.29 -11.44 4.74
N HIS A 112 3.74 -11.32 3.54
CA HIS A 112 2.91 -12.36 2.97
C HIS A 112 3.63 -13.72 2.86
N ALA A 113 4.92 -13.71 2.53
CA ALA A 113 5.73 -14.93 2.49
C ALA A 113 6.01 -15.53 3.88
N LEU A 114 5.94 -14.73 4.95
CA LEU A 114 6.10 -15.16 6.34
C LEU A 114 4.80 -15.73 6.95
N GLY A 115 3.63 -15.36 6.42
CA GLY A 115 2.30 -15.76 6.89
C GLY A 115 1.67 -14.78 7.86
#